data_AF-A0A0F9KM87-F1
#
_entry.id   AF-A0A0F9KM87-F1
#
_cell.length_a   1.000
_cell.length_b   1.000
_cell.length_c   1.000
_cell.angle_alpha   90.00
_cell.angle_beta   90.00
_cell.angle_gamma   90.00
#
_symmetry.space_group_name_H-M   'P 1'
#
loop_
_entity.id
_entity.type
_entity.pdbx_description
1 polymer ?
#
loop_
_entity_poly.entity_id
_entity_poly.type
_entity_poly.pdbx_seq_one_letter_code
_entity_poly.pdbx_strand_id
1 'polypeptide(L)' 'MPTQDVNPVTIRNARLSSGLTQKEFARRIGVDTITVSRWERGQSLPNSMLVRRTLSRFISLSISSQKGTTDGD' A
#
# COMPACT_ATOMS: atom_id res chain seq x y z
N MET A 1 -1.79 8.25 -19.73
CA MET A 1 -2.10 8.28 -18.29
C MET A 1 -1.04 7.45 -17.59
N PRO A 2 -0.20 7.99 -16.71
CA PRO A 2 0.75 7.14 -15.99
C PRO A 2 -0.04 6.29 -14.98
N THR A 3 -0.33 5.04 -15.33
CA THR A 3 -0.98 4.03 -14.48
C THR A 3 0.05 3.39 -13.56
N GLN A 4 0.57 4.14 -12.61
CA GLN A 4 1.66 3.75 -11.71
C GLN A 4 1.11 3.71 -10.28
N ASP A 5 1.33 2.71 -9.43
CA ASP A 5 2.06 1.46 -9.57
C ASP A 5 1.66 0.63 -8.33
N VAL A 6 0.54 -0.11 -8.40
CA VAL A 6 0.18 -1.05 -7.31
C VAL A 6 1.10 -2.26 -7.44
N ASN A 7 2.33 -2.07 -7.00
CA ASN A 7 3.40 -3.05 -7.06
C ASN A 7 3.81 -3.48 -5.63
N PRO A 8 4.59 -4.57 -5.50
CA PRO A 8 4.97 -5.13 -4.22
C PRO A 8 5.63 -4.12 -3.27
N VAL A 9 6.51 -3.29 -3.84
CA VAL A 9 7.33 -2.32 -3.10
C VAL A 9 6.45 -1.17 -2.59
N THR A 10 5.58 -0.63 -3.43
CA THR A 10 4.66 0.46 -3.07
C THR A 10 3.67 0.03 -1.99
N ILE A 11 3.13 -1.19 -2.10
CA ILE A 11 2.22 -1.76 -1.07
C ILE A 11 2.94 -1.85 0.28
N ARG A 12 4.17 -2.41 0.27
CA ARG A 12 4.98 -2.55 1.47
C ARG A 12 5.33 -1.20 2.08
N ASN A 13 5.78 -0.25 1.28
CA ASN A 13 6.15 1.08 1.75
C ASN A 13 4.96 1.83 2.32
N ALA A 14 3.81 1.84 1.64
CA ALA A 14 2.60 2.49 2.15
C ALA A 14 2.15 1.89 3.50
N ARG A 15 2.26 0.56 3.64
CA ARG A 15 1.97 -0.11 4.91
C ARG A 15 2.93 0.33 6.02
N LEU A 16 4.24 0.34 5.74
CA LEU A 16 5.28 0.69 6.70
C LEU A 16 5.21 2.18 7.10
N SER A 17 5.03 3.08 6.14
CA SER A 17 4.84 4.52 6.39
C SER A 17 3.58 4.81 7.21
N SER A 18 2.57 3.95 7.15
CA SER A 18 1.38 4.04 7.98
C SER A 18 1.53 3.37 9.36
N GLY A 19 2.69 2.78 9.68
CA GLY A 19 2.92 2.06 10.93
C GLY A 19 2.08 0.78 11.10
N LEU A 20 1.57 0.22 10.00
CA LEU A 20 0.64 -0.90 10.04
C LEU A 20 1.35 -2.26 9.95
N THR A 21 0.84 -3.23 10.70
CA THR A 21 1.18 -4.64 10.49
C THR A 21 0.49 -5.18 9.24
N GLN A 22 0.97 -6.29 8.66
CA GLN A 22 0.31 -6.93 7.52
C GLN A 22 -1.15 -7.28 7.82
N LYS A 23 -1.44 -7.71 9.06
CA LYS A 23 -2.80 -8.05 9.52
C LYS A 23 -3.72 -6.84 9.60
N GLU A 24 -3.22 -5.71 10.12
CA GLU A 24 -4.03 -4.48 10.20
C GLU A 24 -4.26 -3.88 8.82
N PHE A 25 -3.25 -3.93 7.95
CA PHE A 25 -3.37 -3.52 6.56
C PHE A 25 -4.39 -4.39 5.80
N ALA A 26 -4.30 -5.72 5.94
CA ALA A 26 -5.24 -6.67 5.38
C ALA A 26 -6.68 -6.36 5.80
N ARG A 27 -6.91 -6.10 7.10
CA ARG A 27 -8.23 -5.72 7.64
C ARG A 27 -8.76 -4.41 7.01
N ARG A 28 -7.91 -3.40 6.85
CA ARG A 28 -8.30 -2.11 6.24
C ARG A 28 -8.66 -2.24 4.76
N ILE A 29 -7.95 -3.09 4.03
CA ILE A 29 -8.20 -3.32 2.60
C ILE A 29 -9.34 -4.35 2.37
N GLY A 30 -9.69 -5.14 3.39
CA GLY A 30 -10.72 -6.18 3.30
C GLY A 30 -10.23 -7.45 2.64
N VAL A 31 -8.96 -7.81 2.84
CA VAL A 31 -8.37 -9.04 2.30
C VAL A 31 -7.70 -9.86 3.39
N ASP A 32 -7.28 -11.07 3.06
CA ASP A 32 -6.53 -11.91 3.97
C ASP A 32 -5.07 -11.44 4.15
N THR A 33 -4.49 -11.73 5.31
CA THR A 33 -3.08 -11.39 5.61
C THR A 33 -2.10 -12.12 4.68
N ILE A 34 -2.41 -13.36 4.30
CA ILE A 34 -1.62 -14.15 3.35
C ILE A 34 -1.61 -13.48 1.98
N THR A 35 -2.74 -12.89 1.57
CA THR A 35 -2.87 -12.16 0.31
C THR A 35 -1.94 -10.95 0.28
N VAL A 36 -1.88 -10.17 1.36
CA VAL A 36 -0.93 -9.04 1.50
C VAL A 36 0.51 -9.53 1.42
N SER A 37 0.86 -10.60 2.13
CA SER A 37 2.20 -11.19 2.08
C SER A 37 2.60 -11.67 0.68
N ARG A 38 1.66 -12.23 -0.10
CA ARG A 38 1.90 -12.61 -1.50
C ARG A 38 2.14 -11.38 -2.39
N TRP A 39 1.39 -10.31 -2.18
CA TRP A 39 1.57 -9.06 -2.93
C TRP A 39 2.92 -8.40 -2.63
N GLU A 40 3.29 -8.27 -1.35
CA GLU A 40 4.58 -7.67 -0.96
C GLU A 40 5.80 -8.48 -1.42
N ARG A 41 5.64 -9.79 -1.65
CA ARG A 41 6.67 -10.68 -2.20
C ARG A 41 6.63 -10.79 -3.73
N GLY A 42 5.69 -10.11 -4.40
CA GLY A 42 5.53 -10.19 -5.85
C GLY A 42 5.04 -11.55 -6.37
N GLN A 43 4.55 -12.43 -5.50
CA GLN A 43 4.02 -13.74 -5.90
C GLN A 43 2.64 -13.63 -6.57
N SER A 44 1.92 -12.55 -6.31
CA SER A 44 0.62 -12.26 -6.91
C SER A 44 0.39 -10.75 -6.89
N LEU A 45 -0.52 -10.26 -7.73
CA LEU A 45 -0.91 -8.86 -7.74
C LEU A 45 -2.43 -8.76 -7.52
N PRO A 46 -2.92 -7.64 -6.97
CA PRO A 46 -4.35 -7.42 -6.83
C PRO A 46 -5.00 -7.39 -8.22
N ASN A 47 -5.78 -8.43 -8.53
CA ASN A 47 -6.48 -8.56 -9.81
C ASN A 47 -7.91 -7.97 -9.75
N SER A 48 -8.51 -7.91 -8.56
CA SER A 48 -9.81 -7.27 -8.36
C SER A 48 -9.70 -5.75 -8.51
N MET A 49 -10.52 -5.17 -9.38
CA MET A 49 -10.57 -3.72 -9.59
C MET A 49 -10.93 -2.95 -8.31
N LEU A 50 -11.81 -3.51 -7.47
CA LEU A 50 -12.18 -2.90 -6.19
C LEU A 50 -10.96 -2.79 -5.28
N VAL A 51 -10.22 -3.90 -5.12
CA VAL A 51 -9.01 -3.97 -4.29
C VAL A 51 -7.94 -3.01 -4.81
N ARG A 52 -7.72 -2.98 -6.13
CA ARG A 52 -6.78 -2.04 -6.75
C ARG A 52 -7.14 -0.60 -6.43
N ARG A 53 -8.42 -0.24 -6.54
CA ARG A 53 -8.90 1.13 -6.26
C ARG A 53 -8.75 1.50 -4.79
N THR A 54 -9.04 0.58 -3.86
CA THR A 54 -8.82 0.78 -2.42
C THR A 54 -7.34 0.96 -2.11
N LEU A 55 -6.47 0.13 -2.69
CA LEU A 55 -5.01 0.23 -2.54
C LEU A 55 -4.47 1.54 -3.09
N SER A 56 -4.84 1.93 -4.32
CA SER A 56 -4.40 3.19 -4.92
C SER A 56 -4.79 4.39 -4.07
N ARG A 57 -6.01 4.40 -3.51
CA ARG A 57 -6.46 5.45 -2.60
C ARG A 57 -5.64 5.47 -1.32
N PHE A 58 -5.42 4.31 -0.72
CA PHE A 58 -4.62 4.18 0.50
C PHE A 58 -3.18 4.68 0.31
N ILE A 59 -2.53 4.22 -0.76
CA ILE A 59 -1.16 4.62 -1.13
C ILE A 59 -1.09 6.13 -1.36
N SER A 60 -2.06 6.70 -2.09
CA SER A 60 -2.10 8.14 -2.35
C SER A 60 -2.23 8.96 -1.05
N LEU A 61 -3.06 8.53 -0.09
CA LEU A 61 -3.19 9.23 1.19
C LEU A 61 -1.93 9.09 2.07
N SER A 62 -1.28 7.92 2.06
CA SER A 62 -0.09 7.67 2.86
C SER A 62 1.12 8.48 2.37
N ILE A 63 1.26 8.69 1.06
CA ILE A 63 2.34 9.49 0.47
C ILE A 63 2.15 10.98 0.79
N SER A 64 0.92 11.49 0.73
CA SER A 64 0.64 12.91 0.99
C SER A 64 0.86 13.31 2.46
N SER A 65 0.78 12.38 3.41
CA SER A 65 0.95 12.69 4.84
C SER A 65 2.42 12.80 5.28
N GLN A 66 3.38 12.50 4.41
CA GLN A 66 4.84 12.58 4.68
C GLN A 66 5.53 13.76 3.96
N LYS A 67 4.77 14.75 3.45
CA LYS A 67 5.35 16.02 2.99
C LYS A 67 5.25 17.08 4.08
N GLY A 68 6.04 16.90 5.13
CA GLY A 68 6.16 17.84 6.25
C GLY A 68 7.49 17.62 6.97
N THR A 69 8.39 18.61 6.81
CA THR A 69 9.55 18.94 7.64
C THR A 69 10.72 17.94 7.70
N THR A 70 11.75 18.18 6.87
CA THR A 70 13.16 18.28 7.29
C THR A 70 13.95 18.89 6.13
N ASP A 71 14.04 20.22 6.10
CA ASP A 71 15.20 20.92 5.56
C ASP A 71 15.52 22.01 6.58
N GLY A 72 16.60 21.79 7.31
CA GLY A 72 16.93 22.48 8.54
C GLY A 72 17.98 21.71 9.34
N ASP A 73 19.10 21.40 8.69
CA ASP A 73 20.47 21.55 9.22
C ASP A 73 21.45 21.62 8.05
#